data_AF-A0A1H4N6Z0-F1
#
_entry.id   AF-A0A1H4N6Z0-F1
#
_cell.length_a   1.000
_cell.length_b   1.000
_cell.length_c   1.000
_cell.angle_alpha   90.00
_cell.angle_beta   90.00
_cell.angle_gamma   90.00
#
_symmetry.space_group_name_H-M   'P 1'
#
loop_
_entity.id
_entity.type
_entity.pdbx_description
1 polymer ?
#
loop_
_entity_poly.entity_id
_entity_poly.type
_entity_poly.pdbx_seq_one_letter_code
_entity_poly.pdbx_strand_id
1 'polypeptide(L)' 'MSVDITAAYDLADLATAVQRLAEGATHGKSILRVP' A
#
# COMPACT_ATOMS: atom_id res chain seq x y z
N MET A 1 15.92 12.36 0.24
CA MET A 1 15.08 11.60 1.19
C MET A 1 14.35 10.55 0.38
N SER A 2 14.84 9.30 0.42
CA SER A 2 14.19 8.19 -0.26
C SER A 2 12.92 7.83 0.51
N VAL A 3 11.82 7.60 -0.19
CA VAL A 3 10.59 7.08 0.43
C VAL A 3 10.65 5.57 0.27
N ASP A 4 10.83 4.84 1.37
CA ASP A 4 10.75 3.38 1.36
C ASP A 4 9.31 2.95 1.09
N ILE A 5 9.08 2.49 -0.15
CA ILE A 5 7.84 1.87 -0.56
C ILE A 5 7.93 0.39 -0.19
N THR A 6 7.11 -0.02 0.77
CA THR A 6 7.16 -1.38 1.34
C THR A 6 6.06 -2.29 0.80
N ALA A 7 5.06 -1.73 0.10
CA ALA A 7 3.98 -2.49 -0.51
C ALA A 7 3.43 -1.79 -1.76
N ALA A 8 3.11 -2.58 -2.77
CA ALA A 8 2.48 -2.12 -4.00
C ALA A 8 1.25 -2.99 -4.29
N TYR A 9 0.16 -2.33 -4.65
CA TYR A 9 -1.14 -2.96 -4.94
C TYR A 9 -1.66 -2.45 -6.29
N ASP A 10 -2.40 -3.30 -6.98
CA ASP A 10 -3.17 -2.88 -8.14
C ASP A 10 -4.57 -2.40 -7.72
N LEU A 11 -5.25 -1.66 -8.60
CA LEU A 11 -6.56 -1.08 -8.29
C LEU A 11 -7.61 -2.12 -7.85
N ALA A 12 -7.53 -3.34 -8.39
CA ALA A 12 -8.40 -4.46 -8.00
C ALA A 12 -8.25 -4.86 -6.52
N ASP A 13 -7.09 -4.59 -5.92
CA ASP A 13 -6.74 -4.98 -4.55
C ASP A 13 -6.87 -3.84 -3.55
N LEU A 14 -7.55 -2.75 -3.92
CA LEU A 14 -7.70 -1.56 -3.08
C LEU A 14 -8.24 -1.86 -1.68
N ALA A 15 -9.26 -2.72 -1.59
CA ALA A 15 -9.86 -3.09 -0.30
C ALA A 15 -8.83 -3.75 0.63
N THR A 16 -8.01 -4.65 0.09
CA THR A 16 -6.92 -5.33 0.81
C THR A 16 -5.83 -4.33 1.22
N ALA A 17 -5.48 -3.40 0.33
CA ALA A 17 -4.49 -2.36 0.61
C ALA A 17 -4.92 -1.46 1.78
N VAL A 18 -6.19 -1.04 1.79
CA VAL A 18 -6.77 -0.21 2.86
C VAL A 18 -6.84 -0.99 4.17
N GLN A 19 -7.26 -2.25 4.16
CA GLN A 19 -7.30 -3.09 5.36
C GLN A 19 -5.92 -3.24 5.99
N ARG A 20 -4.89 -3.58 5.20
CA ARG A 20 -3.52 -3.75 5.71
C ARG A 20 -2.90 -2.45 6.22
N LEU A 21 -3.27 -1.31 5.62
CA LEU A 21 -2.89 -0.01 6.12
C LEU A 21 -3.54 0.29 7.47
N ALA A 22 -4.84 0.01 7.62
CA ALA A 22 -5.58 0.20 8.86
C ALA A 22 -5.06 -0.70 10.00
N GLU A 23 -4.65 -1.93 9.67
CA GLU A 23 -4.06 -2.88 10.62
C GLU A 23 -2.61 -2.53 11.00
N GLY A 24 -1.99 -1.52 10.37
CA GLY A 24 -0.60 -1.15 10.62
C GLY A 24 0.41 -2.21 10.17
N ALA A 25 0.01 -3.13 9.27
CA ALA A 25 0.87 -4.19 8.77
C ALA A 25 2.02 -3.67 7.87
N THR A 26 1.93 -2.43 7.42
CA THR A 26 2.91 -1.79 6.53
C THR A 26 3.80 -0.81 7.31
N HIS A 27 5.11 -1.06 7.30
CA HIS A 27 6.13 -0.29 8.02
C HIS A 27 6.64 0.96 7.26
N GLY A 28 6.05 1.27 6.11
CA GLY A 28 6.45 2.34 5.21
C GLY A 28 5.28 2.80 4.35
N LYS A 29 5.56 3.42 3.19
CA LYS A 29 4.48 3.86 2.31
C LYS A 29 3.99 2.71 1.44
N SER A 30 2.67 2.60 1.33
CA SER A 30 2.01 1.72 0.36
C SER A 30 1.63 2.53 -0.88
N ILE A 31 1.79 1.95 -2.06
CA ILE A 31 1.32 2.56 -3.32
C ILE A 31 0.21 1.72 -3.95
N LEU A 32 -0.77 2.41 -4.53
CA LEU A 32 -1.78 1.83 -5.39
C LEU A 32 -1.49 2.27 -6.83
N ARG A 33 -1.38 1.32 -7.75
CA ARG A 33 -1.21 1.60 -9.17
C ARG A 33 -2.58 1.77 -9.83
N VAL A 34 -2.74 2.87 -10.56
CA VAL A 34 -3.91 3.17 -11.37
C VAL A 34 -3.42 3.27 -12.82
N PRO A 35 -4.02 2.54 -13.78
CA PRO A 35 -3.66 2.64 -15.19
C PRO A 35 -3.93 4.03 -15.79
#